data_AF-A0A4S0N2D4-F1
#
_entry.id   AF-A0A4S0N2D4-F1
#
_cell.length_a   1.000
_cell.length_b   1.000
_cell.length_c   1.000
_cell.angle_alpha   90.00
_cell.angle_beta   90.00
_cell.angle_gamma   90.00
#
_symmetry.space_group_name_H-M   'P 1'
#
loop_
_entity.id
_entity.type
_entity.pdbx_description
1 polymer ?
#
loop_
_entity_poly.entity_id
_entity_poly.type
_entity_poly.pdbx_seq_one_letter_code
_entity_poly.pdbx_strand_id
1 'polypeptide(L)' 'DRIAAEGDGADVPALQGWRRAVFGEQALRLVRGEIGIKFDKRRIAVFDL' A
#
# COMPACT_ATOMS: atom_id res chain seq x y z
N ASP A 1 11.57 2.78 2.29
CA ASP A 1 11.76 4.24 2.16
C ASP A 1 11.25 4.86 0.86
N ARG A 2 11.47 4.29 -0.33
CA ARG A 2 11.04 4.94 -1.59
C ARG A 2 9.53 5.09 -1.81
N ILE A 3 8.71 4.12 -1.40
CA ILE A 3 7.25 4.17 -1.67
C ILE A 3 6.57 5.30 -0.91
N ALA A 4 6.89 5.47 0.38
CA ALA A 4 6.32 6.50 1.24
C ALA A 4 6.65 7.94 0.80
N ALA A 5 7.77 8.13 0.08
CA ALA A 5 8.25 9.44 -0.36
C ALA A 5 7.78 9.83 -1.77
N GLU A 6 7.53 8.86 -2.66
CA GLU A 6 7.28 9.11 -4.09
C GLU A 6 5.85 8.78 -4.56
N GLY A 7 5.02 8.16 -3.71
CA GLY A 7 3.60 7.92 -4.02
C GLY A 7 3.38 7.09 -5.30
N ASP A 8 2.48 7.55 -6.18
CA ASP A 8 2.19 6.93 -7.49
C ASP A 8 3.37 6.90 -8.45
N GLY A 9 4.36 7.77 -8.24
CA GLY A 9 5.59 7.86 -9.02
C GLY A 9 6.73 7.01 -8.48
N ALA A 10 6.52 6.31 -7.36
CA ALA A 10 7.55 5.49 -6.73
C ALA A 10 8.01 4.38 -7.68
N ASP A 11 9.26 4.46 -8.14
CA ASP A 11 9.87 3.42 -8.97
C ASP A 11 10.24 2.21 -8.09
N VAL A 12 9.20 1.49 -7.67
CA VAL A 12 9.32 0.30 -6.82
C VAL A 12 8.79 -0.94 -7.52
N PRO A 13 9.51 -2.08 -7.42
CA PRO A 13 9.09 -3.34 -8.04
C PRO A 13 7.69 -3.82 -7.60
N ALA A 14 7.21 -3.38 -6.43
CA ALA A 14 5.89 -3.70 -5.91
C ALA A 14 4.74 -3.04 -6.70
N LEU A 15 5.00 -1.92 -7.39
CA LEU A 15 4.03 -1.19 -8.22
C LEU A 15 4.23 -1.45 -9.72
N GLN A 16 5.05 -2.44 -10.08
CA GLN A 16 5.30 -2.84 -11.47
C GLN A 16 4.67 -4.20 -11.81
N GLY A 17 4.21 -4.35 -13.06
CA GLY A 17 3.67 -5.61 -13.59
C GLY A 17 2.46 -6.16 -12.84
N TRP A 18 2.37 -7.48 -12.69
CA TRP A 18 1.23 -8.14 -12.02
C TRP A 18 1.06 -7.73 -10.55
N ARG A 19 2.13 -7.26 -9.90
CA ARG A 19 2.08 -6.79 -8.50
C ARG A 19 1.31 -5.48 -8.38
N ARG A 20 1.29 -4.63 -9.41
CA ARG A 20 0.39 -3.46 -9.48
C ARG A 20 -1.08 -3.86 -9.52
N ALA A 21 -1.42 -4.95 -10.21
CA ALA A 21 -2.81 -5.43 -10.26
C ALA A 21 -3.27 -5.99 -8.90
N VAL A 22 -2.35 -6.57 -8.12
CA VAL A 22 -2.65 -7.15 -6.81
C VAL A 22 -2.60 -6.12 -5.68
N PHE A 23 -1.66 -5.17 -5.75
CA PHE A 23 -1.38 -4.25 -4.65
C PHE A 23 -1.54 -2.77 -5.01
N GLY A 24 -1.66 -2.39 -6.28
CA GLY A 24 -1.47 -1.02 -6.76
C GLY A 24 -2.32 0.02 -6.03
N GLU A 25 -3.65 -0.04 -6.15
CA GLU A 25 -4.51 0.99 -5.56
C GLU A 25 -4.43 1.00 -4.02
N GLN A 26 -4.55 -0.17 -3.39
CA GLN A 26 -4.50 -0.31 -1.93
C GLN A 26 -3.13 0.12 -1.35
N ALA A 27 -2.02 -0.23 -2.01
CA ALA A 27 -0.68 0.17 -1.55
C ALA A 27 -0.45 1.68 -1.71
N LEU A 28 -0.99 2.29 -2.76
CA LEU A 28 -0.93 3.74 -2.95
C LEU A 28 -1.75 4.46 -1.88
N ARG A 29 -2.96 3.97 -1.59
CA ARG A 29 -3.78 4.49 -0.48
C ARG A 29 -3.06 4.35 0.87
N LEU A 30 -2.37 3.24 1.10
CA LEU A 30 -1.57 3.01 2.31
C LEU A 30 -0.40 3.99 2.43
N VAL A 31 0.30 4.23 1.33
CA VAL A 31 1.42 5.17 1.22
C VAL A 31 1.00 6.61 1.43
N ARG A 32 -0.17 6.99 0.89
CA ARG A 32 -0.77 8.31 1.08
C ARG A 32 -1.32 8.53 2.49
N GLY A 33 -1.36 7.47 3.32
CA GLY A 33 -1.91 7.53 4.67
C GLY A 33 -3.44 7.56 4.71
N GLU A 34 -4.11 7.12 3.65
CA GLU A 34 -5.59 7.03 3.57
C GLU A 34 -6.13 5.77 4.23
N ILE A 35 -5.30 4.72 4.31
CA ILE A 35 -5.63 3.46 4.97
C ILE A 35 -4.48 3.03 5.89
N GLY A 36 -4.82 2.32 6.95
CA GLY A 36 -3.91 1.69 7.89
C GLY A 36 -4.05 0.17 7.90
N ILE A 37 -2.98 -0.51 8.29
CA ILE A 37 -3.02 -1.95 8.57
C ILE A 37 -3.03 -2.14 10.09
N LYS A 38 -4.01 -2.88 10.59
CA LYS A 38 -4.09 -3.30 12.00
C LYS A 38 -4.03 -4.81 12.14
N PHE A 39 -3.56 -5.25 13.30
CA PHE A 39 -3.65 -6.64 13.71
C PHE A 39 -4.86 -6.80 14.63
N ASP A 40 -5.88 -7.53 14.18
CA ASP A 40 -7.12 -7.76 14.90
C ASP A 40 -7.40 -9.27 15.01
N LYS A 41 -7.60 -9.76 16.24
CA LYS A 41 -7.94 -11.17 16.53
C LYS A 41 -7.11 -12.21 15.76
N ARG A 42 -5.79 -12.01 15.72
CA ARG A 42 -4.82 -12.87 15.00
C ARG A 42 -4.94 -12.82 13.47
N ARG A 43 -5.56 -11.77 12.93
CA ARG A 43 -5.67 -11.51 11.49
C ARG A 43 -5.18 -10.11 11.17
N ILE A 44 -4.65 -9.95 9.96
CA ILE A 44 -4.33 -8.65 9.38
C ILE A 44 -5.61 -8.08 8.78
N ALA A 45 -5.96 -6.86 9.18
CA ALA A 45 -7.11 -6.13 8.66
C ALA A 45 -6.66 -4.74 8.16
N VAL A 46 -7.26 -4.28 7.07
CA VAL A 46 -7.09 -2.92 6.55
C VAL A 46 -8.26 -2.07 7.06
N PHE A 47 -7.99 -0.83 7.45
CA PHE A 47 -9.00 0.13 7.89
C PHE A 47 -8.71 1.50 7.29
N ASP A 48 -9.74 2.30 7.02
CA ASP A 48 -9.58 3.68 6.58
C ASP A 48 -9.13 4.55 7.78
N LEU A 49 -8.19 5.47 7.54
CA LEU A 49 -7.65 6.40 8.54
C LEU A 49 -8.50 7.67 8.66
#